data_AF-A0A1I5XVZ6-F1
#
_entry.id   AF-A0A1I5XVZ6-F1
#
_cell.length_a   1.000
_cell.length_b   1.000
_cell.length_c   1.000
_cell.angle_alpha   90.00
_cell.angle_beta   90.00
_cell.angle_gamma   90.00
#
_symmetry.space_group_name_H-M   'P 1'
#
loop_
_entity.id
_entity.type
_entity.pdbx_description
1 polymer ?
#
loop_
_entity_poly.entity_id
_entity_poly.type
_entity_poly.pdbx_seq_one_letter_code
_entity_poly.pdbx_strand_id
1 'polypeptide(L)'
;MADMFTAMILWTDDTELVPGRNYFVKMGTDTKPGTVMNIKHKIDINTGEELKPGRIFKNELVVCDISLSENMVFDTFDRNEALGGFILIDRVSNMTSASDVTDHPLRRSENVVWEETDITRDFRARQKAQQPVTLWFTGLSGSGKSTLANAVEKKLVAGRRHTMLLDGDNVRHGLNKDLSFKESDRVENIRRIAEVASLMNEAGLITLTSFISPYARDRSNAKEIIGDSFVEIHV
;
A
#
# COMPACT_ATOMS: atom_id res chain seq x y z
N MET A 1 7.13 20.06 -6.46
CA MET A 1 7.34 18.83 -5.67
C MET A 1 5.99 18.41 -5.13
N ALA A 2 5.62 17.15 -5.35
CA ALA A 2 4.48 16.51 -4.74
C ALA A 2 4.73 15.00 -4.64
N ASP A 3 3.95 14.33 -3.81
CA ASP A 3 3.92 12.88 -3.60
C ASP A 3 2.78 12.20 -4.38
N MET A 4 1.95 12.95 -5.10
CA MET A 4 0.81 12.41 -5.86
C MET A 4 0.54 13.20 -7.14
N PHE A 5 0.10 12.52 -8.19
CA PHE A 5 -0.32 13.14 -9.47
C PHE A 5 -1.34 12.27 -10.22
N THR A 6 -2.06 12.88 -11.17
CA THR A 6 -2.85 12.14 -12.17
C THR A 6 -2.02 12.02 -13.44
N ALA A 7 -2.07 10.85 -14.05
CA ALA A 7 -1.55 10.63 -15.39
C ALA A 7 -2.53 9.76 -16.18
N MET A 8 -2.75 10.11 -17.45
CA MET A 8 -3.00 9.09 -18.45
C MET A 8 -1.81 8.13 -18.45
N ILE A 9 -2.05 6.83 -18.51
CA ILE A 9 -1.03 5.83 -18.78
C ILE A 9 -1.36 4.86 -19.91
N LEU A 10 -0.38 4.59 -20.78
CA LEU A 10 -0.40 3.46 -21.72
C LEU A 10 0.18 2.23 -21.03
N TRP A 11 -0.67 1.22 -20.80
CA TRP A 11 -0.24 -0.03 -20.18
C TRP A 11 0.43 -0.96 -21.19
N THR A 12 1.66 -1.39 -20.91
CA THR A 12 2.50 -2.19 -21.83
C THR A 12 2.92 -3.56 -21.26
N ASP A 13 2.70 -3.80 -19.97
CA ASP A 13 2.93 -5.07 -19.30
C ASP A 13 1.97 -6.18 -19.82
N ASP A 14 2.43 -7.43 -19.84
CA ASP A 14 1.59 -8.57 -20.19
C ASP A 14 0.66 -9.01 -19.03
N THR A 15 0.90 -8.52 -17.80
CA THR A 15 0.01 -8.74 -16.65
C THR A 15 -1.04 -7.64 -16.53
N GLU A 16 -2.18 -7.94 -15.89
CA GLU A 16 -3.23 -6.95 -15.63
C GLU A 16 -2.70 -5.80 -14.72
N LEU A 17 -3.04 -4.55 -15.05
CA LEU A 17 -2.82 -3.42 -14.14
C LEU A 17 -3.82 -3.51 -12.99
N VAL A 18 -3.30 -3.77 -11.79
CA VAL A 18 -4.08 -3.88 -10.55
C VAL A 18 -3.79 -2.68 -9.65
N PRO A 19 -4.80 -1.87 -9.28
CA PRO A 19 -4.66 -0.83 -8.27
C PRO A 19 -4.07 -1.36 -6.95
N GLY A 20 -3.27 -0.54 -6.27
CA GLY A 20 -2.52 -0.93 -5.08
C GLY A 20 -1.20 -1.66 -5.37
N ARG A 21 -0.84 -1.93 -6.64
CA ARG A 21 0.49 -2.45 -6.99
C ARG A 21 1.56 -1.37 -6.90
N ASN A 22 2.69 -1.74 -6.26
CA ASN A 22 3.91 -0.95 -6.22
C ASN A 22 4.77 -1.18 -7.48
N TYR A 23 5.28 -0.07 -8.02
CA TYR A 23 6.21 0.06 -9.15
C TYR A 23 7.38 0.96 -8.73
N PHE A 24 8.45 1.00 -9.52
CA PHE A 24 9.32 2.18 -9.53
C PHE A 24 8.78 3.18 -10.55
N VAL A 25 8.58 4.43 -10.12
CA VAL A 25 8.22 5.56 -10.96
C VAL A 25 9.53 6.28 -11.28
N LYS A 26 9.90 6.35 -12.57
CA LYS A 26 11.10 7.05 -13.02
C LYS A 26 10.71 8.30 -13.82
N MET A 27 11.17 9.46 -13.36
CA MET A 27 11.00 10.77 -13.99
C MET A 27 12.36 11.42 -14.18
N GLY A 28 12.74 11.71 -15.43
CA GLY A 28 14.08 12.19 -15.77
C GLY A 28 15.18 11.30 -15.20
N THR A 29 15.98 11.84 -14.28
CA THR A 29 17.07 11.14 -13.58
C THR A 29 16.70 10.60 -12.20
N ASP A 30 15.51 10.91 -11.65
CA ASP A 30 15.06 10.41 -10.35
C ASP A 30 14.23 9.12 -10.53
N THR A 31 14.21 8.27 -9.51
CA THR A 31 13.45 7.02 -9.51
C THR A 31 13.01 6.70 -8.09
N LYS A 32 11.70 6.74 -7.85
CA LYS A 32 11.09 6.57 -6.53
C LYS A 32 10.11 5.40 -6.53
N PRO A 33 9.95 4.65 -5.42
CA PRO A 33 8.82 3.76 -5.24
C PRO A 33 7.50 4.53 -5.32
N GLY A 34 6.53 3.97 -6.04
CA GLY A 34 5.17 4.51 -6.11
C GLY A 34 4.12 3.45 -6.41
N THR A 35 2.85 3.82 -6.23
CA THR A 35 1.69 2.94 -6.26
C THR A 35 0.65 3.52 -7.20
N VAL A 36 0.09 2.71 -8.11
CA VAL A 36 -1.09 3.11 -8.87
C VAL A 36 -2.31 2.95 -7.98
N MET A 37 -2.98 4.06 -7.63
CA MET A 37 -3.99 4.10 -6.55
C MET A 37 -5.42 3.93 -7.07
N ASN A 38 -5.85 4.77 -8.00
CA ASN A 38 -7.23 4.79 -8.48
C ASN A 38 -7.27 4.90 -10.00
N ILE A 39 -8.07 4.05 -10.64
CA ILE A 39 -8.31 4.05 -12.08
C ILE A 39 -9.59 4.86 -12.31
N LYS A 40 -9.48 6.04 -12.92
CA LYS A 40 -10.62 6.96 -13.12
C LYS A 40 -11.50 6.51 -14.28
N HIS A 41 -10.90 6.40 -15.47
CA HIS A 41 -11.53 5.94 -16.70
C HIS A 41 -10.46 5.36 -17.63
N LYS A 42 -10.89 4.58 -18.61
CA LYS A 42 -10.05 4.14 -19.74
C LYS A 42 -10.29 5.09 -20.91
N ILE A 43 -9.36 5.19 -21.85
CA ILE A 43 -9.52 5.98 -23.08
C ILE A 43 -9.45 5.01 -24.27
N ASP A 44 -10.42 5.08 -25.19
CA ASP A 44 -10.32 4.35 -26.45
C ASP A 44 -9.20 4.95 -27.31
N ILE A 45 -8.25 4.12 -27.72
CA ILE A 45 -7.05 4.55 -28.48
C ILE A 45 -7.41 5.11 -29.86
N ASN A 46 -8.54 4.71 -30.45
CA ASN A 46 -8.95 5.08 -31.80
C ASN A 46 -9.89 6.29 -31.82
N THR A 47 -10.75 6.44 -30.80
CA THR A 47 -11.76 7.51 -30.74
C THR A 47 -11.45 8.61 -29.74
N GLY A 48 -10.62 8.35 -28.72
CA GLY A 48 -10.37 9.25 -27.60
C GLY A 48 -11.52 9.32 -26.58
N GLU A 49 -12.56 8.48 -26.71
CA GLU A 49 -13.71 8.50 -25.80
C GLU A 49 -13.37 7.93 -24.41
N GLU A 50 -13.94 8.55 -23.36
CA GLU A 50 -13.87 8.03 -21.99
C GLU A 50 -14.73 6.76 -21.85
N LEU A 51 -14.05 5.65 -21.58
CA LEU A 51 -14.64 4.36 -21.28
C LEU A 51 -14.66 4.12 -19.76
N LYS A 52 -15.71 3.45 -19.27
CA LYS A 52 -15.83 3.13 -17.83
C LYS A 52 -14.62 2.34 -17.32
N PRO A 53 -14.17 2.58 -16.07
CA PRO A 53 -13.11 1.80 -15.46
C PRO A 53 -13.50 0.32 -15.38
N GLY A 54 -12.54 -0.54 -15.73
CA GLY A 54 -12.69 -1.99 -15.78
C GLY A 54 -11.34 -2.67 -15.61
N ARG A 55 -11.21 -3.95 -15.97
CA ARG A 55 -9.91 -4.62 -16.04
C ARG A 55 -9.03 -3.95 -17.10
N ILE A 56 -7.73 -3.88 -16.85
CA ILE A 56 -6.78 -3.19 -17.73
C ILE A 56 -5.66 -4.12 -18.16
N PHE A 57 -5.55 -4.29 -19.47
CA PHE A 57 -4.62 -5.18 -20.13
C PHE A 57 -3.71 -4.39 -21.08
N LYS A 58 -2.74 -5.09 -21.66
CA LYS A 58 -1.74 -4.55 -22.56
C LYS A 58 -2.36 -3.78 -23.73
N ASN A 59 -1.75 -2.67 -24.10
CA ASN A 59 -2.18 -1.73 -25.14
C ASN A 59 -3.53 -1.06 -24.83
N GLU A 60 -3.74 -0.64 -23.59
CA GLU A 60 -4.90 0.17 -23.20
C GLU A 60 -4.44 1.48 -22.54
N LEU A 61 -5.12 2.59 -22.87
CA LEU A 61 -4.92 3.89 -22.22
C LEU A 61 -5.85 4.02 -21.01
N VAL A 62 -5.34 4.59 -19.93
CA VAL A 62 -6.10 4.77 -18.68
C VAL A 62 -5.65 6.01 -17.91
N VAL A 63 -6.60 6.84 -17.48
CA VAL A 63 -6.29 7.91 -16.53
C VAL A 63 -6.34 7.35 -15.11
N CYS A 64 -5.23 7.45 -14.40
CA CYS A 64 -5.09 6.95 -13.04
C CYS A 64 -4.34 7.94 -12.12
N ASP A 65 -4.53 7.75 -10.82
CA ASP A 65 -3.79 8.48 -9.79
C ASP A 65 -2.61 7.66 -9.31
N ILE A 66 -1.43 8.28 -9.24
CA ILE A 66 -0.18 7.66 -8.81
C ILE A 66 0.29 8.36 -7.54
N SER A 67 0.55 7.56 -6.50
CA SER A 67 1.17 7.99 -5.25
C SER A 67 2.65 7.60 -5.26
N LEU A 68 3.48 8.41 -4.63
CA LEU A 68 4.91 8.19 -4.44
C LEU A 68 5.19 8.00 -2.95
N SER A 69 6.28 7.29 -2.64
CA SER A 69 6.81 7.14 -1.28
C SER A 69 7.53 8.39 -0.76
N GLU A 70 8.00 9.24 -1.67
CA GLU A 70 8.71 10.48 -1.38
C GLU A 70 8.28 11.56 -2.38
N ASN A 71 8.42 12.84 -2.00
CA ASN A 71 8.21 13.96 -2.91
C ASN A 71 9.17 13.89 -4.11
N MET A 72 8.64 13.98 -5.34
CA MET A 72 9.43 14.07 -6.55
C MET A 72 9.20 15.42 -7.27
N VAL A 73 10.18 15.85 -8.06
CA VAL A 73 10.07 17.03 -8.94
C VAL A 73 9.57 16.56 -10.29
N PHE A 74 8.43 17.11 -10.72
CA PHE A 74 7.84 16.90 -12.05
C PHE A 74 7.13 18.18 -12.48
N ASP A 75 6.90 18.33 -13.78
CA ASP A 75 6.13 19.41 -14.41
C ASP A 75 5.15 18.80 -15.41
N THR A 76 4.25 19.57 -16.02
CA THR A 76 3.42 19.06 -17.12
C THR A 76 4.26 18.91 -18.39
N PHE A 77 3.96 17.91 -19.23
CA PHE A 77 4.75 17.65 -20.45
C PHE A 77 4.80 18.85 -21.40
N ASP A 78 3.68 19.56 -21.56
CA ASP A 78 3.58 20.82 -22.32
C ASP A 78 4.56 21.93 -21.88
N ARG A 79 5.07 21.85 -20.65
CA ARG A 79 6.03 22.83 -20.09
C ARG A 79 7.46 22.33 -20.13
N ASN A 80 7.67 21.03 -19.98
CA ASN A 80 9.00 20.42 -19.97
C ASN A 80 8.93 18.93 -20.32
N GLU A 81 9.24 18.57 -21.56
CA GLU A 81 9.24 17.17 -22.05
C GLU A 81 10.08 16.21 -21.18
N ALA A 82 11.18 16.70 -20.59
CA ALA A 82 12.10 15.88 -19.78
C ALA A 82 11.62 15.64 -18.34
N LEU A 83 10.70 16.47 -17.83
CA LEU A 83 10.13 16.36 -16.47
C LEU A 83 8.64 16.04 -16.43
N GLY A 84 7.95 16.13 -17.56
CA GLY A 84 6.59 15.64 -17.75
C GLY A 84 6.52 14.26 -18.39
N GLY A 85 7.65 13.61 -18.64
CA GLY A 85 7.72 12.21 -19.07
C GLY A 85 8.02 11.27 -17.89
N PHE A 86 7.33 10.14 -17.79
CA PHE A 86 7.67 9.10 -16.81
C PHE A 86 7.44 7.68 -17.31
N ILE A 87 8.05 6.71 -16.63
CA ILE A 87 7.77 5.28 -16.82
C ILE A 87 7.46 4.60 -15.49
N LEU A 88 6.58 3.58 -15.55
CA LEU A 88 6.41 2.60 -14.47
C LEU A 88 7.27 1.38 -14.79
N ILE A 89 8.04 0.91 -13.80
CA ILE A 89 8.88 -0.28 -13.89
C ILE A 89 8.41 -1.27 -12.82
N ASP A 90 8.07 -2.52 -13.18
CA ASP A 90 7.74 -3.54 -12.18
C ASP A 90 8.97 -3.91 -11.34
N ARG A 91 8.78 -3.94 -10.02
CA ARG A 91 9.85 -4.08 -9.02
C ARG A 91 10.44 -5.50 -8.96
N VAL A 92 9.86 -6.48 -9.66
CA VAL A 92 10.30 -7.89 -9.69
C VAL A 92 10.95 -8.23 -11.02
N SER A 93 10.32 -7.89 -12.15
CA SER A 93 10.85 -8.18 -13.48
C SER A 93 11.85 -7.13 -13.98
N ASN A 94 11.85 -5.93 -13.40
CA ASN A 94 12.52 -4.73 -13.91
C ASN A 94 12.11 -4.34 -15.35
N MET A 95 10.97 -4.86 -15.83
CA MET A 95 10.41 -4.45 -17.12
C MET A 95 9.64 -3.14 -16.98
N THR A 96 9.68 -2.32 -18.02
CA THR A 96 8.75 -1.18 -18.17
C THR A 96 7.33 -1.72 -18.34
N SER A 97 6.45 -1.35 -17.41
CA SER A 97 5.04 -1.74 -17.39
C SER A 97 4.10 -0.65 -17.97
N ALA A 98 4.53 0.62 -17.97
CA ALA A 98 3.83 1.75 -18.60
C ALA A 98 4.81 2.88 -18.98
N SER A 99 4.45 3.76 -19.91
CA SER A 99 5.33 4.82 -20.44
C SER A 99 4.57 6.05 -20.94
N ASP A 100 4.84 7.23 -20.36
CA ASP A 100 3.83 8.30 -20.37
C ASP A 100 4.25 9.76 -20.26
N VAL A 101 3.21 10.57 -20.45
CA VAL A 101 3.09 12.03 -20.34
C VAL A 101 2.24 12.38 -19.11
N THR A 102 2.75 13.19 -18.19
CA THR A 102 1.97 13.71 -17.05
C THR A 102 1.07 14.86 -17.50
N ASP A 103 -0.23 14.67 -17.31
CA ASP A 103 -1.26 15.64 -17.67
C ASP A 103 -1.37 16.76 -16.61
N HIS A 104 -1.72 16.42 -15.36
CA HIS A 104 -1.92 17.41 -14.29
C HIS A 104 -1.33 16.98 -12.93
N PRO A 105 -0.61 17.87 -12.22
CA PRO A 105 -0.28 17.65 -10.81
C PRO A 105 -1.57 17.67 -9.97
N LEU A 106 -1.94 16.52 -9.41
CA LEU A 106 -2.88 16.51 -8.29
C LEU A 106 -2.18 17.10 -7.07
N ARG A 107 -2.38 18.40 -6.86
CA ARG A 107 -2.31 18.89 -5.49
C ARG A 107 -3.39 18.17 -4.69
N ARG A 108 -2.98 17.45 -3.65
CA ARG A 108 -3.85 17.14 -2.51
C ARG A 108 -4.62 18.43 -2.16
N SER A 109 -5.87 18.26 -1.72
CA SER A 109 -6.49 19.29 -0.88
C SER A 109 -5.49 19.69 0.20
N GLU A 110 -5.13 20.99 0.27
CA GLU A 110 -3.97 21.51 1.02
C GLU A 110 -4.15 21.44 2.57
N ASN A 111 -5.03 20.56 3.07
CA ASN A 111 -5.50 20.45 4.44
C ASN A 111 -5.14 19.10 5.12
N VAL A 112 -4.04 18.45 4.70
CA VAL A 112 -3.40 17.39 5.49
C VAL A 112 -1.89 17.64 5.53
N VAL A 113 -1.51 18.71 6.22
CA VAL A 113 -0.17 18.80 6.81
C VAL A 113 -0.10 17.73 7.89
N TRP A 114 0.99 16.96 7.94
CA TRP A 114 1.29 16.15 9.12
C TRP A 114 1.62 17.12 10.26
N GLU A 115 0.65 17.41 11.13
CA GLU A 115 0.91 18.13 12.36
C GLU A 115 1.86 17.29 13.23
N GLU A 116 3.05 17.83 13.53
CA GLU A 116 3.95 17.24 14.52
C GLU A 116 3.30 17.34 15.89
N THR A 117 2.51 16.33 16.26
CA THR A 117 1.91 16.26 17.59
C THR A 117 2.99 16.00 18.64
N ASP A 118 3.00 16.77 19.74
CA ASP A 118 3.93 16.59 20.87
C ASP A 118 3.98 15.14 21.41
N ILE A 119 2.90 14.39 21.20
CA ILE A 119 2.74 12.99 21.62
C ILE A 119 3.21 12.04 20.51
N THR A 120 4.51 11.78 20.47
CA THR A 120 5.14 10.86 19.50
C THR A 120 4.93 9.37 19.83
N ARG A 121 5.18 8.47 18.87
CA ARG A 121 5.28 7.00 19.12
C ARG A 121 6.19 6.67 20.30
N ASP A 122 7.36 7.32 20.35
CA ASP A 122 8.35 7.17 21.42
C ASP A 122 7.81 7.56 22.80
N PHE A 123 7.04 8.65 22.87
CA PHE A 123 6.36 9.04 24.10
C PHE A 123 5.35 7.98 24.55
N ARG A 124 4.50 7.49 23.65
CA ARG A 124 3.50 6.45 23.95
C ARG A 124 4.15 5.12 24.34
N ALA A 125 5.24 4.74 23.68
CA ALA A 125 6.05 3.56 24.00
C ALA A 125 6.64 3.63 25.42
N ARG A 126 7.25 4.78 25.78
CA ARG A 126 7.80 5.03 27.13
C ARG A 126 6.70 5.02 28.19
N GLN A 127 5.55 5.66 27.93
CA GLN A 127 4.39 5.67 28.83
C GLN A 127 3.87 4.25 29.13
N LYS A 128 3.87 3.37 28.12
CA LYS A 128 3.46 1.95 28.25
C LYS A 128 4.60 1.01 28.68
N ALA A 129 5.80 1.54 28.91
CA ALA A 129 7.02 0.79 29.22
C ALA A 129 7.28 -0.42 28.29
N GLN A 130 6.95 -0.30 27.00
CA GLN A 130 7.05 -1.37 26.01
C GLN A 130 7.51 -0.86 24.64
N GLN A 131 8.14 -1.73 23.86
CA GLN A 131 8.48 -1.45 22.47
C GLN A 131 7.30 -1.82 21.56
N PRO A 132 6.80 -0.92 20.70
CA PRO A 132 5.70 -1.21 19.78
C PRO A 132 6.21 -2.04 18.60
N VAL A 133 5.58 -3.19 18.37
CA VAL A 133 5.99 -4.18 17.36
C VAL A 133 4.75 -4.85 16.77
N THR A 134 4.79 -5.25 15.51
CA THR A 134 3.76 -6.07 14.86
C THR A 134 4.28 -7.49 14.65
N LEU A 135 3.63 -8.44 15.30
CA LEU A 135 3.85 -9.88 15.14
C LEU A 135 2.93 -10.40 14.03
N TRP A 136 3.50 -10.63 12.85
CA TRP A 136 2.77 -10.99 11.64
C TRP A 136 2.76 -12.51 11.42
N PHE A 137 1.71 -13.19 11.84
CA PHE A 137 1.58 -14.64 11.70
C PHE A 137 1.08 -14.99 10.30
N THR A 138 1.86 -15.76 9.54
CA THR A 138 1.53 -16.26 8.20
C THR A 138 1.65 -17.79 8.14
N GLY A 139 0.93 -18.41 7.20
CA GLY A 139 0.78 -19.86 7.13
C GLY A 139 -0.56 -20.30 6.51
N LEU A 140 -0.70 -21.57 6.20
CA LEU A 140 -1.89 -22.15 5.54
C LEU A 140 -3.16 -22.03 6.40
N SER A 141 -4.35 -22.15 5.78
CA SER A 141 -5.59 -22.29 6.56
C SER A 141 -5.49 -23.53 7.46
N GLY A 142 -5.93 -23.42 8.71
CA GLY A 142 -5.83 -24.50 9.69
C GLY A 142 -4.45 -24.72 10.33
N SER A 143 -3.38 -24.00 9.94
CA SER A 143 -2.04 -24.18 10.53
C SER A 143 -1.91 -23.79 12.01
N GLY A 144 -2.93 -23.16 12.59
CA GLY A 144 -2.96 -22.77 14.01
C GLY A 144 -2.55 -21.32 14.28
N LYS A 145 -2.39 -20.46 13.26
CA LYS A 145 -2.10 -19.01 13.41
C LYS A 145 -2.90 -18.33 14.53
N SER A 146 -4.24 -18.34 14.47
CA SER A 146 -5.09 -17.67 15.47
C SER A 146 -4.96 -18.32 16.86
N THR A 147 -4.74 -19.64 16.93
CA THR A 147 -4.46 -20.36 18.19
C THR A 147 -3.15 -19.89 18.83
N LEU A 148 -2.09 -19.77 18.03
CA LEU A 148 -0.78 -19.31 18.48
C LEU A 148 -0.82 -17.81 18.85
N ALA A 149 -1.42 -16.97 18.01
CA ALA A 149 -1.56 -15.53 18.26
C ALA A 149 -2.33 -15.26 19.55
N ASN A 150 -3.45 -15.96 19.79
CA ASN A 150 -4.22 -15.88 21.04
C ASN A 150 -3.41 -16.36 22.26
N ALA A 151 -2.63 -17.43 22.13
CA ALA A 151 -1.74 -17.90 23.20
C ALA A 151 -0.61 -16.91 23.52
N VAL A 152 -0.02 -16.29 22.49
CA VAL A 152 1.01 -15.23 22.64
C VAL A 152 0.39 -13.98 23.28
N GLU A 153 -0.77 -13.54 22.83
CA GLU A 153 -1.50 -12.39 23.40
C GLU A 153 -1.81 -12.61 24.89
N LYS A 154 -2.37 -13.76 25.27
CA LYS A 154 -2.61 -14.12 26.67
C LYS A 154 -1.35 -14.02 27.53
N LYS A 155 -0.20 -14.47 27.00
CA LYS A 155 1.10 -14.40 27.71
C LYS A 155 1.62 -12.96 27.82
N LEU A 156 1.43 -12.15 26.77
CA LEU A 156 1.79 -10.73 26.78
C LEU A 156 0.94 -9.92 27.77
N VAL A 157 -0.38 -10.13 27.77
CA VAL A 157 -1.33 -9.48 28.70
C VAL A 157 -1.04 -9.89 30.15
N ALA A 158 -0.76 -11.17 30.42
CA ALA A 158 -0.32 -11.63 31.74
C ALA A 158 1.00 -10.95 32.18
N GLY A 159 1.89 -10.64 31.22
CA GLY A 159 3.08 -9.82 31.40
C GLY A 159 2.84 -8.30 31.46
N ARG A 160 1.58 -7.85 31.61
CA ARG A 160 1.15 -6.44 31.63
C ARG A 160 1.53 -5.65 30.37
N ARG A 161 1.57 -6.30 29.21
CA ARG A 161 1.77 -5.63 27.91
C ARG A 161 0.43 -5.24 27.30
N HIS A 162 0.41 -4.10 26.63
CA HIS A 162 -0.75 -3.62 25.89
C HIS A 162 -0.71 -4.15 24.46
N THR A 163 -1.67 -5.01 24.12
CA THR A 163 -1.76 -5.70 22.82
C THR A 163 -2.98 -5.27 22.02
N MET A 164 -2.98 -5.60 20.72
CA MET A 164 -4.18 -5.63 19.89
C MET A 164 -4.06 -6.78 18.88
N LEU A 165 -4.94 -7.77 18.95
CA LEU A 165 -5.06 -8.84 17.95
C LEU A 165 -5.98 -8.41 16.80
N LEU A 166 -5.46 -8.48 15.58
CA LEU A 166 -6.18 -8.32 14.31
C LEU A 166 -6.32 -9.73 13.69
N ASP A 167 -7.55 -10.21 13.54
CA ASP A 167 -7.85 -11.53 12.96
C ASP A 167 -8.92 -11.40 11.86
N GLY A 168 -9.15 -12.51 11.14
CA GLY A 168 -10.19 -12.61 10.11
C GLY A 168 -11.54 -12.09 10.60
N ASP A 169 -11.97 -12.46 11.81
CA ASP A 169 -13.30 -12.15 12.30
C ASP A 169 -13.49 -10.65 12.59
N ASN A 170 -12.59 -10.02 13.37
CA ASN A 170 -12.77 -8.61 13.76
C ASN A 170 -12.51 -7.63 12.60
N VAL A 171 -11.62 -7.98 11.66
CA VAL A 171 -11.35 -7.13 10.49
C VAL A 171 -12.38 -7.34 9.37
N ARG A 172 -12.77 -8.58 9.02
CA ARG A 172 -13.71 -8.83 7.91
C ARG A 172 -15.15 -8.42 8.24
N HIS A 173 -15.59 -8.51 9.49
CA HIS A 173 -16.93 -8.06 9.86
C HIS A 173 -17.03 -6.54 10.07
N GLY A 174 -15.89 -5.86 10.24
CA GLY A 174 -15.80 -4.41 10.45
C GLY A 174 -15.20 -3.67 9.25
N LEU A 175 -13.89 -3.46 9.31
CA LEU A 175 -13.12 -2.59 8.39
C LEU A 175 -13.12 -3.06 6.93
N ASN A 176 -13.13 -4.39 6.71
CA ASN A 176 -12.97 -5.02 5.41
C ASN A 176 -14.26 -5.72 4.94
N LYS A 177 -15.43 -5.31 5.44
CA LYS A 177 -16.73 -5.90 5.11
C LYS A 177 -17.17 -5.68 3.65
N ASP A 178 -16.56 -4.71 2.98
CA ASP A 178 -16.73 -4.37 1.57
C ASP A 178 -15.90 -5.27 0.64
N LEU A 179 -14.91 -6.00 1.18
CA LEU A 179 -13.99 -6.83 0.41
C LEU A 179 -14.51 -8.26 0.24
N SER A 180 -14.51 -8.75 -1.00
CA SER A 180 -14.90 -10.13 -1.33
C SER A 180 -13.71 -11.10 -1.20
N PHE A 181 -13.79 -12.26 -1.86
CA PHE A 181 -12.73 -13.28 -1.86
C PHE A 181 -11.86 -13.27 -3.13
N LYS A 182 -12.05 -12.29 -4.02
CA LYS A 182 -11.22 -12.03 -5.22
C LYS A 182 -9.77 -11.72 -4.85
N GLU A 183 -8.86 -11.84 -5.81
CA GLU A 183 -7.43 -11.61 -5.59
C GLU A 183 -7.12 -10.14 -5.24
N SER A 184 -7.68 -9.18 -5.98
CA SER A 184 -7.65 -7.73 -5.67
C SER A 184 -8.03 -7.44 -4.22
N ASP A 185 -9.12 -8.05 -3.78
CA ASP A 185 -9.73 -7.81 -2.48
C ASP A 185 -8.91 -8.47 -1.35
N ARG A 186 -8.15 -9.52 -1.65
CA ARG A 186 -7.15 -10.10 -0.73
C ARG A 186 -5.94 -9.20 -0.57
N VAL A 187 -5.43 -8.63 -1.65
CA VAL A 187 -4.30 -7.67 -1.63
C VAL A 187 -4.69 -6.43 -0.83
N GLU A 188 -5.84 -5.83 -1.13
CA GLU A 188 -6.36 -4.65 -0.39
C GLU A 188 -6.65 -4.99 1.08
N ASN A 189 -7.17 -6.19 1.36
CA ASN A 189 -7.36 -6.66 2.74
C ASN A 189 -6.03 -6.65 3.51
N ILE A 190 -4.96 -7.23 2.95
CA ILE A 190 -3.63 -7.25 3.57
C ILE A 190 -3.05 -5.83 3.71
N ARG A 191 -3.20 -4.97 2.69
CA ARG A 191 -2.76 -3.57 2.75
C ARG A 191 -3.42 -2.83 3.90
N ARG A 192 -4.76 -2.85 4.00
CA ARG A 192 -5.50 -2.20 5.11
C ARG A 192 -5.09 -2.72 6.48
N ILE A 193 -4.81 -4.02 6.61
CA ILE A 193 -4.34 -4.60 7.88
C ILE A 193 -2.94 -4.07 8.24
N ALA A 194 -2.06 -3.90 7.26
CA ALA A 194 -0.73 -3.33 7.50
C ALA A 194 -0.80 -1.87 7.96
N GLU A 195 -1.64 -1.05 7.33
CA GLU A 195 -1.88 0.35 7.75
C GLU A 195 -2.38 0.42 9.19
N VAL A 196 -3.39 -0.40 9.55
CA VAL A 196 -3.92 -0.45 10.93
C VAL A 196 -2.86 -0.95 11.90
N ALA A 197 -2.05 -1.94 11.54
CA ALA A 197 -0.98 -2.43 12.40
C ALA A 197 0.10 -1.36 12.65
N SER A 198 0.43 -0.57 11.62
CA SER A 198 1.32 0.59 11.72
C SER A 198 0.74 1.65 12.67
N LEU A 199 -0.53 2.04 12.50
CA LEU A 199 -1.23 2.97 13.42
C LEU A 199 -1.31 2.45 14.87
N MET A 200 -1.43 1.15 15.09
CA MET A 200 -1.40 0.55 16.43
C MET A 200 0.02 0.58 17.02
N ASN A 201 1.07 0.45 16.21
CA ASN A 201 2.45 0.65 16.66
C ASN A 201 2.74 2.13 16.96
N GLU A 202 2.17 3.08 16.20
CA GLU A 202 2.18 4.52 16.52
C GLU A 202 1.47 4.83 17.84
N ALA A 203 0.37 4.11 18.16
CA ALA A 203 -0.32 4.18 19.45
C ALA A 203 0.46 3.53 20.62
N GLY A 204 1.64 2.95 20.35
CA GLY A 204 2.52 2.33 21.33
C GLY A 204 2.23 0.85 21.63
N LEU A 205 1.38 0.18 20.83
CA LEU A 205 0.88 -1.17 21.09
C LEU A 205 1.74 -2.28 20.47
N ILE A 206 1.64 -3.47 21.04
CA ILE A 206 2.10 -4.71 20.41
C ILE A 206 0.94 -5.29 19.60
N THR A 207 1.03 -5.18 18.28
CA THR A 207 0.00 -5.69 17.37
C THR A 207 0.28 -7.15 17.05
N LEU A 208 -0.75 -7.99 17.00
CA LEU A 208 -0.68 -9.37 16.49
C LEU A 208 -1.60 -9.47 15.27
N THR A 209 -1.16 -10.10 14.19
CA THR A 209 -2.00 -10.29 12.98
C THR A 209 -2.02 -11.76 12.56
N SER A 210 -3.20 -12.36 12.37
CA SER A 210 -3.34 -13.82 12.13
C SER A 210 -3.94 -14.20 10.76
N PHE A 211 -3.62 -13.43 9.73
CA PHE A 211 -4.24 -13.57 8.40
C PHE A 211 -3.54 -14.57 7.47
N ILE A 212 -4.33 -15.14 6.56
CA ILE A 212 -3.81 -15.89 5.41
C ILE A 212 -3.16 -14.88 4.44
N SER A 213 -1.83 -14.78 4.48
CA SER A 213 -1.00 -13.88 3.65
C SER A 213 0.00 -14.70 2.81
N PRO A 214 -0.48 -15.48 1.81
CA PRO A 214 0.32 -16.53 1.18
C PRO A 214 1.39 -15.97 0.25
N TYR A 215 1.10 -14.87 -0.44
CA TYR A 215 1.99 -14.25 -1.40
C TYR A 215 3.10 -13.46 -0.70
N ALA A 216 4.35 -13.71 -1.07
CA ALA A 216 5.50 -13.01 -0.51
C ALA A 216 5.45 -11.49 -0.80
N ARG A 217 4.93 -11.08 -1.98
CA ARG A 217 4.75 -9.67 -2.35
C ARG A 217 3.90 -8.91 -1.33
N ASP A 218 2.78 -9.48 -0.90
CA ASP A 218 1.87 -8.85 0.06
C ASP A 218 2.53 -8.67 1.43
N ARG A 219 3.36 -9.64 1.86
CA ARG A 219 4.11 -9.56 3.11
C ARG A 219 5.26 -8.56 3.03
N SER A 220 5.95 -8.46 1.88
CA SER A 220 6.93 -7.41 1.62
C SER A 220 6.29 -6.01 1.64
N ASN A 221 5.12 -5.82 1.00
CA ASN A 221 4.38 -4.56 1.06
C ASN A 221 3.93 -4.24 2.51
N ALA A 222 3.45 -5.23 3.27
CA ALA A 222 3.10 -5.03 4.68
C ALA A 222 4.32 -4.62 5.53
N LYS A 223 5.50 -5.20 5.24
CA LYS A 223 6.77 -4.80 5.86
C LYS A 223 7.20 -3.39 5.46
N GLU A 224 7.02 -2.97 4.20
CA GLU A 224 7.27 -1.57 3.78
C GLU A 224 6.38 -0.58 4.55
N ILE A 225 5.10 -0.91 4.77
CA ILE A 225 4.12 -0.05 5.49
C ILE A 225 4.38 0.03 7.01
N ILE A 226 4.81 -1.08 7.62
CA ILE A 226 5.03 -1.18 9.08
C ILE A 226 6.46 -0.78 9.48
N GLY A 227 7.41 -0.85 8.54
CA GLY A 227 8.82 -0.55 8.76
C GLY A 227 9.50 -1.51 9.75
N ASP A 228 10.45 -0.98 10.53
CA ASP A 228 11.29 -1.74 11.47
C ASP A 228 10.51 -2.45 12.59
N SER A 229 9.23 -2.11 12.77
CA SER A 229 8.34 -2.76 13.74
C SER A 229 7.83 -4.13 13.28
N PHE A 230 8.14 -4.57 12.06
CA PHE A 230 7.58 -5.79 11.46
C PHE A 230 8.37 -7.06 11.80
N VAL A 231 7.70 -8.06 12.38
CA VAL A 231 8.27 -9.39 12.65
C VAL A 231 7.38 -10.47 12.01
N GLU A 232 7.87 -11.13 10.95
CA GLU A 232 7.19 -12.26 10.30
C GLU A 232 7.37 -13.55 11.13
N ILE A 233 6.26 -14.26 11.36
CA ILE A 233 6.21 -15.55 12.06
C ILE A 233 5.51 -16.55 11.14
N HIS A 234 6.23 -17.57 10.67
CA HIS A 234 5.65 -18.65 9.87
C HIS A 234 5.11 -19.76 10.78
N VAL A 235 3.90 -20.25 10.48
CA VAL A 235 3.14 -21.25 11.26
C VAL A 235 2.57 -22.33 10.35
#